data_AF-A0A495YIS7-F1
#
_entry.id   AF-A0A495YIS7-F1
#
_cell.length_a   1.000
_cell.length_b   1.000
_cell.length_c   1.000
_cell.angle_alpha   90.00
_cell.angle_beta   90.00
_cell.angle_gamma   90.00
#
_symmetry.space_group_name_H-M   'P 1'
#
loop_
_entity.id
_entity.type
_entity.pdbx_description
1 polymer ?
#
loop_
_entity_poly.entity_id
_entity_poly.type
_entity_poly.pdbx_seq_one_letter_code
_entity_poly.pdbx_strand_id
1 'polypeptide(L)'
;MQLLQEIIALLSDKDGSLTDALLKTKVLMHRIGHKELAEWVNAELNGYTANRPVPDYRTIRTRLYGNVSNLAWRYSKTQLPTAHLENGVKERFSVEKLRQSIQVLEQLSKSDGSLSSPIAPEWYRTLAKGAIESSYSIDSAWVQFEPTQLVTVLIEVRSRLLDFALNLQGELGNVAEDEMKEAAKDIDAPAMFASAVFGDNTTVVIGNSNQTTVTNSVSKGDFAALKKAFKDSGVNEADVDELRIAVNADNPDTVAETKQFGPKVKAWMGNMSEKAISGAWSVGIAAGGKLLADVLGGYYGIK
;
A
#
# COMPACT_ATOMS: atom_id res chain seq x y z
N MET A 1 -29.67 9.45 1.56
CA MET A 1 -29.28 9.83 0.19
C MET A 1 -28.57 11.17 0.11
N GLN A 2 -28.79 12.12 1.04
CA GLN A 2 -28.12 13.42 0.99
C GLN A 2 -26.63 13.31 1.30
N LEU A 3 -26.25 12.48 2.27
CA LEU A 3 -24.85 12.40 2.71
C LEU A 3 -23.88 11.85 1.64
N LEU A 4 -24.26 10.79 0.91
CA LEU A 4 -23.38 10.20 -0.11
C LEU A 4 -23.27 11.13 -1.33
N GLN A 5 -24.38 11.73 -1.77
CA GLN A 5 -24.38 12.71 -2.86
C GLN A 5 -23.59 13.97 -2.48
N GLU A 6 -23.68 14.43 -1.24
CA GLU A 6 -22.87 15.54 -0.73
C GLU A 6 -21.38 15.19 -0.68
N ILE A 7 -21.02 13.97 -0.29
CA ILE A 7 -19.62 13.50 -0.32
C ILE A 7 -19.11 13.50 -1.76
N ILE A 8 -19.85 12.93 -2.71
CA ILE A 8 -19.45 12.90 -4.12
C ILE A 8 -19.37 14.33 -4.70
N ALA A 9 -20.31 15.22 -4.36
CA ALA A 9 -20.26 16.61 -4.79
C ALA A 9 -19.02 17.33 -4.24
N LEU A 10 -18.70 17.14 -2.96
CA LEU A 10 -17.50 17.71 -2.33
C LEU A 10 -16.20 17.14 -2.91
N LEU A 11 -16.19 15.86 -3.31
CA LEU A 11 -15.01 15.23 -3.92
C LEU A 11 -14.85 15.53 -5.40
N SER A 12 -15.96 15.82 -6.09
CA SER A 12 -15.95 16.23 -7.50
C SER A 12 -15.61 17.72 -7.65
N ASP A 13 -15.84 18.52 -6.62
CA ASP A 13 -15.44 19.92 -6.61
C ASP A 13 -13.91 20.05 -6.41
N LYS A 14 -13.29 20.89 -7.26
CA LYS A 14 -11.86 21.17 -7.21
C LYS A 14 -11.48 21.85 -5.90
N ASP A 15 -12.34 22.76 -5.43
CA ASP A 15 -12.15 23.58 -4.22
C ASP A 15 -12.80 22.96 -2.98
N GLY A 16 -13.40 21.77 -3.11
CA GLY A 16 -14.00 21.03 -2.01
C GLY A 16 -12.96 20.66 -0.95
N SER A 17 -13.28 20.95 0.32
CA SER A 17 -12.48 20.58 1.49
C SER A 17 -12.43 19.05 1.61
N LEU A 18 -11.25 18.47 1.41
CA LEU A 18 -11.08 17.01 1.52
C LEU A 18 -11.29 16.56 2.97
N THR A 19 -10.94 17.42 3.92
CA THR A 19 -11.19 17.23 5.34
C THR A 19 -12.69 17.07 5.64
N ASP A 20 -13.56 17.91 5.05
CA ASP A 20 -15.00 17.83 5.28
C ASP A 20 -15.61 16.57 4.63
N ALA A 21 -15.13 16.19 3.44
CA ALA A 21 -15.55 14.97 2.78
C ALA A 21 -15.16 13.71 3.60
N LEU A 22 -13.96 13.69 4.19
CA LEU A 22 -13.52 12.60 5.07
C LEU A 22 -14.32 12.55 6.38
N LEU A 23 -14.65 13.70 6.98
CA LEU A 23 -15.51 13.75 8.18
C LEU A 23 -16.92 13.21 7.89
N LYS A 24 -17.52 13.60 6.76
CA LYS A 24 -18.82 13.07 6.33
C LYS A 24 -18.75 11.58 6.02
N THR A 25 -17.66 11.12 5.39
CA THR A 25 -17.40 9.69 5.16
C THR A 25 -17.32 8.94 6.48
N LYS A 26 -16.66 9.48 7.51
CA LYS A 26 -16.60 8.86 8.85
C LYS A 26 -18.00 8.68 9.46
N VAL A 27 -18.87 9.69 9.33
CA VAL A 27 -20.27 9.60 9.78
C VAL A 27 -21.01 8.49 9.02
N LEU A 28 -20.83 8.44 7.71
CA LEU A 28 -21.40 7.39 6.86
C LEU A 28 -20.92 5.99 7.31
N MET A 29 -19.62 5.79 7.51
CA MET A 29 -19.06 4.50 7.95
C MET A 29 -19.62 4.06 9.30
N HIS A 30 -19.80 4.99 10.24
CA HIS A 30 -20.39 4.68 11.54
C HIS A 30 -21.86 4.27 11.44
N ARG A 31 -22.61 4.84 10.47
CA ARG A 31 -24.01 4.46 10.21
C ARG A 31 -24.13 3.08 9.56
N ILE A 32 -23.24 2.77 8.61
CA ILE A 32 -23.19 1.48 7.91
C ILE A 32 -22.66 0.36 8.84
N GLY A 33 -21.88 0.70 9.86
CA GLY A 33 -21.46 -0.23 10.92
C GLY A 33 -20.09 -0.89 10.70
N HIS A 34 -19.34 -0.48 9.69
CA HIS A 34 -18.00 -1.00 9.42
C HIS A 34 -16.93 -0.16 10.12
N LYS A 35 -16.47 -0.66 11.28
CA LYS A 35 -15.45 0.01 12.12
C LYS A 35 -14.06 0.04 11.47
N GLU A 36 -13.73 -0.95 10.65
CA GLU A 36 -12.41 -1.06 10.00
C GLU A 36 -12.15 0.10 9.02
N LEU A 37 -13.20 0.57 8.35
CA LEU A 37 -13.14 1.70 7.41
C LEU A 37 -12.91 3.04 8.12
N ALA A 38 -13.39 3.15 9.36
CA ALA A 38 -13.13 4.32 10.19
C ALA A 38 -11.65 4.43 10.56
N GLU A 39 -10.87 3.34 10.60
CA GLU A 39 -9.45 3.41 10.99
C GLU A 39 -8.58 4.14 9.97
N TRP A 40 -8.77 3.89 8.67
CA TRP A 40 -8.04 4.61 7.62
C TRP A 40 -8.46 6.07 7.59
N VAL A 41 -9.77 6.36 7.62
CA VAL A 41 -10.29 7.73 7.65
C VAL A 41 -9.77 8.49 8.87
N ASN A 42 -9.70 7.84 10.03
CA ASN A 42 -9.12 8.40 11.25
C ASN A 42 -7.60 8.64 11.11
N ALA A 43 -6.88 7.74 10.45
CA ALA A 43 -5.44 7.93 10.20
C ALA A 43 -5.18 9.09 9.24
N GLU A 44 -6.03 9.27 8.22
CA GLU A 44 -5.92 10.39 7.28
C GLU A 44 -6.27 11.73 7.94
N LEU A 45 -7.29 11.76 8.81
CA LEU A 45 -7.71 12.95 9.54
C LEU A 45 -6.75 13.34 10.67
N ASN A 46 -6.26 12.38 11.46
CA ASN A 46 -5.42 12.66 12.63
C ASN A 46 -3.91 12.60 12.33
N GLY A 47 -3.53 12.03 11.19
CA GLY A 47 -2.15 11.70 10.85
C GLY A 47 -1.75 10.29 11.30
N TYR A 48 -0.64 9.83 10.73
CA TYR A 48 -0.10 8.48 10.94
C TYR A 48 0.88 8.47 12.12
N THR A 49 0.68 7.55 13.06
CA THR A 49 1.62 7.33 14.17
C THR A 49 2.94 6.75 13.67
N ALA A 50 4.03 6.95 14.42
CA ALA A 50 5.37 6.50 14.01
C ALA A 50 5.47 4.98 13.75
N ASN A 51 4.66 4.18 14.46
CA ASN A 51 4.63 2.72 14.36
C ASN A 51 3.71 2.19 13.25
N ARG A 52 2.88 3.03 12.62
CA ARG A 52 1.98 2.59 11.55
C ARG A 52 2.67 2.78 10.18
N PRO A 53 2.64 1.77 9.29
CA PRO A 53 3.09 1.97 7.92
C PRO A 53 2.21 3.04 7.26
N VAL A 54 2.86 3.91 6.48
CA VAL A 54 2.15 4.87 5.63
C VAL A 54 1.88 4.22 4.28
N PRO A 55 0.76 4.55 3.63
CA PRO A 55 0.50 4.12 2.25
C PRO A 55 1.57 4.64 1.27
N ASP A 56 1.75 3.95 0.15
CA ASP A 56 2.79 4.31 -0.83
C ASP A 56 2.57 5.68 -1.47
N TYR A 57 1.31 6.07 -1.69
CA TYR A 57 0.96 7.41 -2.18
C TYR A 57 1.32 8.54 -1.20
N ARG A 58 1.59 8.23 0.08
CA ARG A 58 2.07 9.18 1.11
C ARG A 58 3.60 9.28 1.15
N THR A 59 4.28 8.59 0.26
CA THR A 59 5.74 8.54 0.19
C THR A 59 6.23 9.39 -0.97
N ILE A 60 6.90 10.51 -0.67
CA ILE A 60 7.38 11.44 -1.68
C ILE A 60 8.91 11.38 -1.80
N ARG A 61 9.41 11.61 -3.01
CA ARG A 61 10.85 11.78 -3.23
C ARG A 61 11.28 13.17 -2.85
N THR A 62 12.42 13.28 -2.19
CA THR A 62 12.95 14.54 -1.71
C THR A 62 14.37 14.78 -2.19
N ARG A 63 14.81 16.02 -2.07
CA ARG A 63 16.15 16.46 -2.46
C ARG A 63 16.91 16.93 -1.24
N LEU A 64 18.11 16.39 -1.07
CA LEU A 64 18.97 16.76 0.03
C LEU A 64 19.79 18.00 -0.33
N TYR A 65 19.63 19.07 0.44
CA TYR A 65 20.42 20.29 0.32
C TYR A 65 21.17 20.58 1.62
N GLY A 66 22.28 21.30 1.49
CA GLY A 66 22.99 21.82 2.64
C GLY A 66 23.83 23.05 2.31
N ASN A 67 24.18 23.77 3.36
CA ASN A 67 25.17 24.83 3.32
C ASN A 67 26.52 24.22 3.69
N VAL A 68 27.50 24.43 2.82
CA VAL A 68 28.84 23.85 2.94
C VAL A 68 29.83 25.00 2.98
N SER A 69 30.69 25.05 3.98
CA SER A 69 31.66 26.12 4.17
C SER A 69 33.04 25.59 4.52
N ASN A 70 34.07 26.37 4.19
CA ASN A 70 35.42 26.21 4.72
C ASN A 70 35.93 27.57 5.22
N LEU A 71 37.20 27.67 5.63
CA LEU A 71 37.77 28.92 6.15
C LEU A 71 37.70 30.11 5.18
N ALA A 72 37.58 29.88 3.87
CA ALA A 72 37.67 30.92 2.84
C ALA A 72 36.38 31.11 2.02
N TRP A 73 35.56 30.07 1.88
CA TRP A 73 34.42 30.01 0.96
C TRP A 73 33.20 29.41 1.62
N ARG A 74 32.02 29.94 1.28
CA ARG A 74 30.73 29.42 1.73
C ARG A 74 29.80 29.23 0.54
N TYR A 75 29.37 27.99 0.34
CA TYR A 75 28.37 27.62 -0.66
C TYR A 75 27.03 27.38 0.03
N SER A 76 26.02 28.17 -0.34
CA SER A 76 24.66 28.00 0.15
C SER A 76 23.85 27.11 -0.79
N LYS A 77 22.84 26.40 -0.25
CA LYS A 77 21.88 25.57 -1.00
C LYS A 77 22.56 24.63 -2.01
N THR A 78 23.65 23.98 -1.59
CA THR A 78 24.34 22.98 -2.41
C THR A 78 23.62 21.64 -2.29
N GLN A 79 23.36 20.99 -3.42
CA GLN A 79 22.78 19.64 -3.39
C GLN A 79 23.84 18.65 -2.89
N LEU A 80 23.54 17.94 -1.81
CA LEU A 80 24.49 17.01 -1.22
C LEU A 80 24.41 15.66 -1.96
N PRO A 81 25.55 15.08 -2.38
CA PRO A 81 25.56 13.76 -3.01
C PRO A 81 25.14 12.69 -2.01
N THR A 82 24.20 11.82 -2.37
CA THR A 82 23.77 10.68 -1.53
C THR A 82 24.27 9.33 -2.05
N ALA A 83 25.03 9.31 -3.15
CA ALA A 83 25.47 8.07 -3.82
C ALA A 83 26.47 7.24 -3.00
N HIS A 84 27.20 7.88 -2.09
CA HIS A 84 28.20 7.25 -1.22
C HIS A 84 27.59 6.64 0.06
N LEU A 85 26.31 6.91 0.33
CA LEU A 85 25.62 6.46 1.55
C LEU A 85 25.12 5.02 1.39
N GLU A 86 25.14 4.25 2.47
CA GLU A 86 24.48 2.94 2.53
C GLU A 86 22.98 3.05 2.20
N ASN A 87 22.40 2.02 1.59
CA ASN A 87 21.04 2.06 1.05
C ASN A 87 19.99 2.50 2.08
N GLY A 88 20.08 2.04 3.34
CA GLY A 88 19.14 2.42 4.40
C GLY A 88 19.23 3.90 4.79
N VAL A 89 20.44 4.46 4.80
CA VAL A 89 20.67 5.89 5.08
C VAL A 89 20.26 6.74 3.88
N LYS A 90 20.54 6.26 2.67
CA LYS A 90 20.14 6.92 1.42
C LYS A 90 18.63 7.05 1.32
N GLU A 91 17.88 5.99 1.61
CA GLU A 91 16.41 6.00 1.55
C GLU A 91 15.83 7.03 2.52
N ARG A 92 16.37 7.12 3.74
CA ARG A 92 15.95 8.08 4.77
C ARG A 92 16.03 9.55 4.32
N PHE A 93 16.97 9.90 3.44
CA PHE A 93 17.15 11.28 2.96
C PHE A 93 16.63 11.52 1.56
N SER A 94 16.35 10.47 0.80
CA SER A 94 15.82 10.55 -0.56
C SER A 94 14.29 10.44 -0.59
N VAL A 95 13.70 9.97 0.50
CA VAL A 95 12.28 9.66 0.61
C VAL A 95 11.75 10.22 1.92
N GLU A 96 10.66 10.98 1.84
CA GLU A 96 9.93 11.49 3.00
C GLU A 96 8.56 10.82 3.06
N LYS A 97 8.22 10.33 4.26
CA LYS A 97 6.93 9.69 4.54
C LYS A 97 6.01 10.71 5.21
N LEU A 98 5.03 11.21 4.47
CA LEU A 98 4.11 12.27 4.91
C LEU A 98 3.11 11.76 5.95
N ARG A 99 3.46 11.87 7.22
CA ARG A 99 2.63 11.39 8.34
C ARG A 99 1.63 12.42 8.86
N GLN A 100 1.72 13.68 8.45
CA GLN A 100 0.82 14.73 8.93
C GLN A 100 -0.63 14.46 8.52
N SER A 101 -1.58 15.04 9.27
CA SER A 101 -3.00 15.02 8.91
C SER A 101 -3.24 15.69 7.55
N ILE A 102 -4.33 15.31 6.90
CA ILE A 102 -4.66 15.84 5.58
C ILE A 102 -4.89 17.36 5.60
N GLN A 103 -5.48 17.89 6.68
CA GLN A 103 -5.67 19.33 6.87
C GLN A 103 -4.33 20.08 6.85
N VAL A 104 -3.30 19.53 7.50
CA VAL A 104 -1.96 20.10 7.49
C VAL A 104 -1.36 20.01 6.09
N LEU A 105 -1.56 18.91 5.37
CA LEU A 105 -1.11 18.80 3.98
C LEU A 105 -1.81 19.79 3.04
N GLU A 106 -3.12 20.02 3.20
CA GLU A 106 -3.88 21.01 2.44
C GLU A 106 -3.37 22.44 2.69
N GLN A 107 -2.95 22.74 3.92
CA GLN A 107 -2.37 24.03 4.26
C GLN A 107 -0.96 24.16 3.70
N LEU A 108 -0.13 23.12 3.82
CA LEU A 108 1.23 23.10 3.28
C LEU A 108 1.24 23.12 1.75
N SER A 109 0.25 22.54 1.08
CA SER A 109 0.17 22.57 -0.39
C SER A 109 -0.11 23.97 -0.95
N LYS A 110 -0.65 24.89 -0.13
CA LYS A 110 -0.97 26.27 -0.52
C LYS A 110 0.22 27.22 -0.32
N SER A 111 1.35 26.76 0.18
CA SER A 111 2.52 27.63 0.34
C SER A 111 3.19 27.91 -1.01
N ASP A 112 3.51 29.18 -1.29
CA ASP A 112 4.16 29.61 -2.53
C ASP A 112 5.66 29.26 -2.64
N GLY A 113 6.21 28.51 -1.67
CA GLY A 113 7.63 28.17 -1.60
C GLY A 113 7.91 26.69 -1.38
N SER A 114 9.14 26.28 -1.68
CA SER A 114 9.60 24.92 -1.42
C SER A 114 9.61 24.62 0.07
N LEU A 115 9.04 23.48 0.45
CA LEU A 115 8.99 23.03 1.83
C LEU A 115 10.31 22.36 2.19
N SER A 116 10.73 22.53 3.45
CA SER A 116 11.97 21.93 3.92
C SER A 116 11.85 21.38 5.34
N SER A 117 12.51 20.25 5.57
CA SER A 117 12.64 19.61 6.87
C SER A 117 14.11 19.60 7.27
N PRO A 118 14.50 20.21 8.41
CA PRO A 118 15.89 20.27 8.84
C PRO A 118 16.40 18.88 9.23
N ILE A 119 17.68 18.62 8.94
CA ILE A 119 18.35 17.38 9.33
C ILE A 119 19.10 17.62 10.63
N ALA A 120 19.03 16.64 11.54
CA ALA A 120 19.74 16.70 12.81
C ALA A 120 21.27 16.75 12.57
N PRO A 121 22.02 17.60 13.31
CA PRO A 121 23.47 17.77 13.14
C PRO A 121 24.30 16.49 13.26
N GLU A 122 23.80 15.48 13.95
CA GLU A 122 24.43 14.16 14.10
C GLU A 122 24.73 13.49 12.75
N TRP A 123 23.91 13.78 11.73
CA TRP A 123 24.06 13.22 10.39
C TRP A 123 25.07 13.96 9.52
N TYR A 124 25.52 15.16 9.91
CA TYR A 124 26.38 15.98 9.06
C TYR A 124 27.72 15.31 8.76
N ARG A 125 28.30 14.60 9.74
CA ARG A 125 29.54 13.84 9.51
C ARG A 125 29.34 12.73 8.49
N THR A 126 28.22 12.02 8.59
CA THR A 126 27.87 10.93 7.65
C THR A 126 27.62 11.46 6.25
N LEU A 127 26.94 12.59 6.13
CA LEU A 127 26.65 13.24 4.84
C LEU A 127 27.91 13.87 4.19
N ALA A 128 28.88 14.30 4.99
CA ALA A 128 30.14 14.85 4.49
C ALA A 128 31.12 13.76 4.05
N LYS A 129 31.10 12.59 4.72
CA LYS A 129 32.09 11.52 4.55
C LYS A 129 32.05 10.91 3.14
N GLY A 130 32.96 11.33 2.28
CA GLY A 130 33.12 10.78 0.92
C GLY A 130 32.30 11.50 -0.17
N ALA A 131 31.53 12.53 0.20
CA ALA A 131 30.82 13.40 -0.74
C ALA A 131 31.40 14.81 -0.83
N ILE A 132 32.00 15.29 0.26
CA ILE A 132 32.52 16.65 0.37
C ILE A 132 34.03 16.54 0.62
N GLU A 133 34.80 17.41 -0.01
CA GLU A 133 36.24 17.51 0.23
C GLU A 133 36.51 17.75 1.73
N SER A 134 37.54 17.11 2.29
CA SER A 134 37.84 17.14 3.73
C SER A 134 38.06 18.54 4.31
N SER A 135 38.30 19.54 3.47
CA SER A 135 38.47 20.95 3.85
C SER A 135 37.15 21.67 4.13
N TYR A 136 36.01 21.08 3.76
CA TYR A 136 34.68 21.68 3.89
C TYR A 136 33.83 20.97 4.95
N SER A 137 33.05 21.76 5.70
CA SER A 137 32.08 21.31 6.68
C SER A 137 30.66 21.68 6.29
N ILE A 138 29.69 20.84 6.68
CA ILE A 138 28.27 21.14 6.54
C ILE A 138 27.82 21.98 7.73
N ASP A 139 27.36 23.21 7.47
CA ASP A 139 26.83 24.11 8.49
C ASP A 139 25.38 23.78 8.83
N SER A 140 24.58 23.50 7.78
CA SER A 140 23.18 23.13 7.91
C SER A 140 22.77 22.24 6.76
N ALA A 141 21.97 21.22 7.03
CA ALA A 141 21.38 20.36 6.00
C ALA A 141 19.87 20.26 6.19
N TRP A 142 19.16 20.17 5.08
CA TRP A 142 17.71 20.00 5.07
C TRP A 142 17.28 19.18 3.85
N VAL A 143 16.18 18.47 4.03
CA VAL A 143 15.46 17.79 2.95
C VAL A 143 14.45 18.77 2.38
N GLN A 144 14.46 18.98 1.07
CA GLN A 144 13.53 19.86 0.36
C GLN A 144 12.58 19.06 -0.53
N PHE A 145 11.31 19.47 -0.54
CA PHE A 145 10.27 18.94 -1.41
C PHE A 145 9.33 20.06 -1.84
N GLU A 146 8.61 19.84 -2.94
CA GLU A 146 7.75 20.87 -3.53
C GLU A 146 6.29 20.70 -3.11
N PRO A 147 5.54 21.82 -2.91
CA PRO A 147 4.11 21.77 -2.60
C PRO A 147 3.30 20.98 -3.63
N THR A 148 3.72 20.99 -4.90
CA THR A 148 3.09 20.21 -5.97
C THR A 148 3.07 18.71 -5.69
N GLN A 149 4.06 18.18 -4.99
CA GLN A 149 4.08 16.78 -4.57
C GLN A 149 2.99 16.48 -3.53
N LEU A 150 2.68 17.45 -2.66
CA LEU A 150 1.56 17.32 -1.72
C LEU A 150 0.22 17.35 -2.44
N VAL A 151 0.08 18.18 -3.47
CA VAL A 151 -1.13 18.21 -4.31
C VAL A 151 -1.39 16.84 -4.94
N THR A 152 -0.36 16.16 -5.42
CA THR A 152 -0.50 14.78 -5.95
C THR A 152 -1.03 13.82 -4.88
N VAL A 153 -0.51 13.88 -3.65
CA VAL A 153 -1.01 13.04 -2.54
C VAL A 153 -2.48 13.34 -2.21
N LEU A 154 -2.86 14.62 -2.19
CA LEU A 154 -4.24 15.03 -1.92
C LEU A 154 -5.19 14.55 -3.02
N ILE A 155 -4.77 14.60 -4.29
CA ILE A 155 -5.54 14.07 -5.43
C ILE A 155 -5.70 12.56 -5.32
N GLU A 156 -4.65 11.82 -4.98
CA GLU A 156 -4.72 10.37 -4.77
C GLU A 156 -5.73 9.99 -3.68
N VAL A 157 -5.69 10.67 -2.53
CA VAL A 157 -6.66 10.43 -1.46
C VAL A 157 -8.08 10.76 -1.91
N ARG A 158 -8.25 11.87 -2.63
CA ARG A 158 -9.55 12.29 -3.18
C ARG A 158 -10.09 11.27 -4.19
N SER A 159 -9.26 10.77 -5.09
CA SER A 159 -9.63 9.76 -6.10
C SER A 159 -10.07 8.46 -5.42
N ARG A 160 -9.28 7.93 -4.49
CA ARG A 160 -9.60 6.68 -3.77
C ARG A 160 -10.91 6.78 -2.99
N LEU A 161 -11.14 7.93 -2.36
CA LEU A 161 -12.38 8.20 -1.63
C LEU A 161 -13.58 8.34 -2.57
N LEU A 162 -13.39 8.97 -3.73
CA LEU A 162 -14.42 9.11 -4.76
C LEU A 162 -14.78 7.75 -5.37
N ASP A 163 -13.78 6.94 -5.73
CA ASP A 163 -13.96 5.58 -6.25
C ASP A 163 -14.74 4.72 -5.25
N PHE A 164 -14.37 4.79 -3.97
CA PHE A 164 -15.11 4.13 -2.91
C PHE A 164 -16.57 4.65 -2.82
N ALA A 165 -16.78 5.97 -2.82
CA ALA A 165 -18.13 6.55 -2.72
C ALA A 165 -19.01 6.18 -3.92
N LEU A 166 -18.46 6.16 -5.14
CA LEU A 166 -19.16 5.75 -6.35
C LEU A 166 -19.49 4.26 -6.36
N ASN A 167 -18.53 3.41 -5.98
CA ASN A 167 -18.76 1.97 -5.88
C ASN A 167 -19.84 1.65 -4.84
N LEU A 168 -19.76 2.32 -3.68
CA LEU A 168 -20.77 2.18 -2.62
C LEU A 168 -22.15 2.67 -3.09
N GLN A 169 -22.23 3.74 -3.90
CA GLN A 169 -23.48 4.19 -4.52
C GLN A 169 -24.05 3.17 -5.50
N GLY A 170 -23.18 2.54 -6.30
CA GLY A 170 -23.56 1.53 -7.29
C GLY A 170 -24.20 0.30 -6.65
N GLU A 171 -23.61 -0.19 -5.55
CA GLU A 171 -24.09 -1.37 -4.81
C GLU A 171 -25.32 -1.07 -3.93
N LEU A 172 -25.34 0.07 -3.22
CA LEU A 172 -26.49 0.43 -2.37
C LEU A 172 -27.72 0.84 -3.18
N GLY A 173 -27.56 1.28 -4.43
CA GLY A 173 -28.66 1.83 -5.22
C GLY A 173 -29.36 3.02 -4.52
N ASN A 174 -30.63 3.24 -4.83
CA ASN A 174 -31.43 4.37 -4.34
C ASN A 174 -32.14 4.06 -3.01
N VAL A 175 -31.40 3.54 -2.02
CA VAL A 175 -31.96 3.12 -0.72
C VAL A 175 -32.03 4.31 0.25
N ALA A 176 -33.12 4.37 1.03
CA ALA A 176 -33.35 5.41 2.04
C ALA A 176 -32.25 5.37 3.13
N GLU A 177 -31.92 6.53 3.70
CA GLU A 177 -30.81 6.69 4.65
C GLU A 177 -30.97 5.84 5.92
N ASP A 178 -32.22 5.52 6.26
CA ASP A 178 -32.60 4.71 7.41
C ASP A 178 -32.47 3.18 7.15
N GLU A 179 -32.45 2.77 5.89
CA GLU A 179 -32.32 1.36 5.46
C GLU A 179 -30.90 1.00 5.03
N MET A 180 -29.99 1.98 4.92
CA MET A 180 -28.59 1.77 4.51
C MET A 180 -27.86 0.71 5.35
N LYS A 181 -28.22 0.57 6.63
CA LYS A 181 -27.60 -0.42 7.52
C LYS A 181 -28.07 -1.84 7.24
N GLU A 182 -29.30 -2.02 6.78
CA GLU A 182 -29.83 -3.33 6.39
C GLU A 182 -29.41 -3.68 4.96
N ALA A 183 -29.43 -2.72 4.04
CA ALA A 183 -28.96 -2.91 2.66
C ALA A 183 -27.45 -3.17 2.57
N ALA A 184 -26.65 -2.61 3.47
CA ALA A 184 -25.22 -2.86 3.52
C ALA A 184 -24.82 -4.17 4.23
N LYS A 185 -25.76 -4.94 4.82
CA LYS A 185 -25.41 -6.24 5.41
C LYS A 185 -24.98 -7.27 4.38
N ASP A 186 -25.56 -7.19 3.18
CA ASP A 186 -25.25 -8.09 2.07
C ASP A 186 -24.10 -7.57 1.19
N ILE A 187 -23.67 -6.32 1.41
CA ILE A 187 -22.59 -5.66 0.66
C ILE A 187 -21.29 -5.76 1.47
N ASP A 188 -20.23 -6.31 0.87
CA ASP A 188 -18.90 -6.33 1.47
C ASP A 188 -18.20 -4.97 1.32
N ALA A 189 -18.75 -3.95 2.00
CA ALA A 189 -18.17 -2.60 2.03
C ALA A 189 -16.70 -2.59 2.50
N PRO A 190 -16.25 -3.45 3.44
CA PRO A 190 -14.84 -3.61 3.78
C PRO A 190 -13.98 -4.04 2.58
N ALA A 191 -14.36 -5.06 1.83
CA ALA A 191 -13.61 -5.50 0.66
C ALA A 191 -13.59 -4.44 -0.45
N MET A 192 -14.71 -3.75 -0.68
CA MET A 192 -14.78 -2.66 -1.68
C MET A 192 -13.86 -1.49 -1.32
N PHE A 193 -13.85 -1.10 -0.05
CA PHE A 193 -12.92 -0.07 0.42
C PHE A 193 -11.49 -0.54 0.34
N ALA A 194 -11.19 -1.78 0.75
CA ALA A 194 -9.84 -2.31 0.63
C ALA A 194 -9.38 -2.32 -0.83
N SER A 195 -10.26 -2.64 -1.77
CA SER A 195 -9.99 -2.56 -3.20
C SER A 195 -9.78 -1.12 -3.68
N ALA A 196 -10.60 -0.16 -3.27
CA ALA A 196 -10.50 1.22 -3.72
C ALA A 196 -9.31 1.97 -3.08
N VAL A 197 -9.03 1.69 -1.81
CA VAL A 197 -8.04 2.41 -1.01
C VAL A 197 -6.66 1.74 -1.03
N PHE A 198 -6.61 0.41 -1.03
CA PHE A 198 -5.35 -0.36 -1.00
C PHE A 198 -5.12 -1.19 -2.26
N GLY A 199 -6.10 -1.31 -3.16
CA GLY A 199 -5.89 -1.96 -4.44
C GLY A 199 -5.01 -1.09 -5.35
N ASP A 200 -3.96 -1.69 -5.90
CA ASP A 200 -3.12 -1.07 -6.92
C ASP A 200 -3.95 -0.90 -8.20
N ASN A 201 -4.65 0.24 -8.32
CA ASN A 201 -5.24 0.76 -9.56
C ASN A 201 -6.02 -0.29 -10.39
N THR A 202 -6.63 -1.27 -9.72
CA THR A 202 -7.35 -2.37 -10.36
C THR A 202 -8.82 -2.02 -10.30
N THR A 203 -9.38 -1.59 -11.43
CA THR A 203 -10.82 -1.46 -11.62
C THR A 203 -11.46 -2.82 -11.41
N VAL A 204 -12.00 -3.07 -10.22
CA VAL A 204 -12.81 -4.26 -9.97
C VAL A 204 -14.22 -3.94 -10.45
N VAL A 205 -14.53 -4.33 -11.69
CA VAL A 205 -15.92 -4.39 -12.17
C VAL A 205 -16.57 -5.57 -11.46
N ILE A 206 -17.27 -5.28 -10.36
CA ILE A 206 -18.14 -6.26 -9.70
C ILE A 206 -19.50 -6.17 -10.39
N GLY A 207 -19.69 -7.00 -11.41
CA GLY A 207 -20.99 -7.30 -11.99
C GLY A 207 -21.46 -8.64 -11.46
N ASN A 208 -22.71 -8.71 -10.99
CA ASN A 208 -23.34 -9.92 -10.49
C ASN A 208 -23.18 -11.05 -11.53
N SER A 209 -22.38 -12.08 -11.21
CA SER A 209 -21.98 -13.26 -12.05
C SER A 209 -20.62 -13.20 -12.77
N ASN A 210 -19.51 -12.94 -12.07
CA ASN A 210 -18.20 -13.36 -12.57
C ASN A 210 -17.31 -13.88 -11.43
N GLN A 211 -16.67 -15.02 -11.65
CA GLN A 211 -15.71 -15.62 -10.72
C GLN A 211 -14.53 -14.66 -10.51
N THR A 212 -14.52 -13.98 -9.36
CA THR A 212 -13.45 -13.07 -8.96
C THR A 212 -12.21 -13.90 -8.66
N THR A 213 -11.20 -13.82 -9.54
CA THR A 213 -9.86 -14.35 -9.22
C THR A 213 -9.21 -13.39 -8.24
N VAL A 214 -9.37 -13.66 -6.95
CA VAL A 214 -8.62 -12.99 -5.88
C VAL A 214 -7.15 -13.38 -6.07
N THR A 215 -6.36 -12.46 -6.62
CA THR A 215 -4.90 -12.59 -6.60
C THR A 215 -4.41 -12.21 -5.21
N ASN A 216 -4.46 -13.18 -4.29
CA ASN A 216 -3.82 -13.06 -2.99
C ASN A 216 -2.31 -12.95 -3.23
N SER A 217 -1.74 -11.79 -2.96
CA SER A 217 -0.30 -11.54 -3.05
C SER A 217 0.41 -12.27 -1.90
N VAL A 218 0.72 -13.54 -2.10
CA VAL A 218 1.59 -14.29 -1.19
C VAL A 218 2.97 -13.63 -1.21
N SER A 219 3.33 -13.02 -0.10
CA SER A 219 4.66 -12.43 0.10
C SER A 219 5.69 -13.52 0.38
N LYS A 220 6.94 -13.30 -0.05
CA LYS A 220 8.05 -14.25 0.07
C LYS A 220 8.19 -14.78 1.51
N GLY A 221 8.06 -16.09 1.70
CA GLY A 221 8.24 -16.75 3.00
C GLY A 221 7.03 -16.75 3.96
N ASP A 222 5.88 -16.17 3.59
CA ASP A 222 4.68 -16.19 4.44
C ASP A 222 3.82 -17.44 4.20
N PHE A 223 4.03 -18.46 5.04
CA PHE A 223 3.28 -19.72 4.95
C PHE A 223 1.82 -19.55 5.41
N ALA A 224 1.50 -18.56 6.24
CA ALA A 224 0.13 -18.31 6.67
C ALA A 224 -0.72 -17.78 5.51
N ALA A 225 -0.15 -16.88 4.69
CA ALA A 225 -0.76 -16.41 3.45
C ALA A 225 -0.94 -17.55 2.42
N LEU A 226 0.05 -18.43 2.28
CA LEU A 226 -0.02 -19.62 1.41
C LEU A 226 -1.12 -20.60 1.86
N LYS A 227 -1.21 -20.90 3.16
CA LYS A 227 -2.25 -21.76 3.75
C LYS A 227 -3.65 -21.19 3.49
N LYS A 228 -3.82 -19.87 3.62
CA LYS A 228 -5.09 -19.19 3.36
C LYS A 228 -5.49 -19.30 1.89
N ALA A 229 -4.57 -19.01 0.96
CA ALA A 229 -4.82 -19.10 -0.48
C ALA A 229 -5.25 -20.51 -0.93
N PHE A 230 -4.63 -21.57 -0.40
CA PHE A 230 -5.03 -22.94 -0.74
C PHE A 230 -6.35 -23.38 -0.10
N LYS A 231 -6.62 -22.97 1.14
CA LYS A 231 -7.93 -23.22 1.77
C LYS A 231 -9.07 -22.53 1.03
N ASP A 232 -8.87 -21.28 0.63
CA ASP A 232 -9.86 -20.51 -0.16
C ASP A 232 -10.09 -21.14 -1.54
N SER A 233 -9.09 -21.87 -2.06
CA SER A 233 -9.17 -22.63 -3.31
C SER A 233 -9.79 -24.02 -3.16
N GLY A 234 -10.28 -24.38 -1.97
CA GLY A 234 -10.92 -25.68 -1.70
C GLY A 234 -9.96 -26.85 -1.51
N VAL A 235 -8.68 -26.59 -1.22
CA VAL A 235 -7.71 -27.64 -0.85
C VAL A 235 -7.98 -28.07 0.60
N ASN A 236 -8.06 -29.38 0.83
CA ASN A 236 -8.35 -29.93 2.15
C ASN A 236 -7.20 -29.67 3.14
N GLU A 237 -7.51 -29.57 4.43
CA GLU A 237 -6.53 -29.22 5.47
C GLU A 237 -5.37 -30.21 5.58
N ALA A 238 -5.63 -31.50 5.34
CA ALA A 238 -4.59 -32.53 5.30
C ALA A 238 -3.53 -32.27 4.21
N ASP A 239 -3.95 -31.77 3.04
CA ASP A 239 -3.07 -31.48 1.91
C ASP A 239 -2.24 -30.21 2.14
N VAL A 240 -2.82 -29.23 2.84
CA VAL A 240 -2.10 -28.02 3.23
C VAL A 240 -1.05 -28.31 4.32
N ASP A 241 -1.33 -29.25 5.22
CA ASP A 241 -0.34 -29.70 6.20
C ASP A 241 0.78 -30.51 5.56
N GLU A 242 0.49 -31.30 4.51
CA GLU A 242 1.50 -31.97 3.69
C GLU A 242 2.39 -30.94 2.97
N LEU A 243 1.80 -29.88 2.43
CA LEU A 243 2.53 -28.76 1.82
C LEU A 243 3.48 -28.09 2.81
N ARG A 244 3.07 -27.94 4.08
CA ARG A 244 3.93 -27.39 5.15
C ARG A 244 5.18 -28.23 5.34
N ILE A 245 5.04 -29.55 5.30
CA ILE A 245 6.16 -30.49 5.45
C ILE A 245 7.07 -30.41 4.21
N ALA A 246 6.49 -30.33 3.01
CA ALA A 246 7.23 -30.21 1.76
C ALA A 246 8.06 -28.92 1.69
N VAL A 247 7.46 -27.78 2.04
CA VAL A 247 8.11 -26.46 2.03
C VAL A 247 9.22 -26.35 3.08
N ASN A 248 9.03 -26.93 4.27
CA ASN A 248 10.08 -26.92 5.32
C ASN A 248 11.24 -27.87 5.02
N ALA A 249 11.02 -28.89 4.18
CA ALA A 249 12.04 -29.87 3.83
C ALA A 249 12.81 -29.50 2.55
N ASP A 250 12.23 -28.69 1.67
CA ASP A 250 12.93 -28.11 0.52
C ASP A 250 13.66 -26.83 0.96
N ASN A 251 14.93 -26.67 0.58
CA ASN A 251 15.71 -25.51 0.99
C ASN A 251 15.30 -24.28 0.15
N PRO A 252 14.70 -23.22 0.74
CA PRO A 252 14.18 -22.07 0.01
C PRO A 252 15.25 -21.32 -0.80
N ASP A 253 16.52 -21.39 -0.40
CA ASP A 253 17.64 -20.73 -1.10
C ASP A 253 17.95 -21.40 -2.46
N THR A 254 17.82 -22.73 -2.53
CA THR A 254 18.06 -23.47 -3.79
C THR A 254 16.95 -23.27 -4.83
N VAL A 255 15.73 -22.98 -4.37
CA VAL A 255 14.56 -22.71 -5.22
C VAL A 255 14.64 -21.30 -5.81
N ALA A 256 15.11 -20.33 -5.03
CA ALA A 256 15.33 -18.95 -5.48
C ALA A 256 16.44 -18.83 -6.55
N GLU A 257 17.50 -19.64 -6.47
CA GLU A 257 18.60 -19.64 -7.45
C GLU A 257 18.28 -20.37 -8.75
N THR A 258 17.61 -21.54 -8.67
CA THR A 258 17.36 -22.39 -9.84
C THR A 258 16.08 -22.05 -10.59
N LYS A 259 15.22 -21.19 -10.02
CA LYS A 259 13.84 -20.91 -10.49
C LYS A 259 13.01 -22.19 -10.67
N GLN A 260 13.37 -23.26 -9.99
CA GLN A 260 12.66 -24.54 -10.04
C GLN A 260 12.22 -24.91 -8.63
N PHE A 261 10.98 -25.38 -8.51
CA PHE A 261 10.49 -25.92 -7.24
C PHE A 261 11.33 -27.12 -6.79
N GLY A 262 11.49 -27.26 -5.48
CA GLY A 262 12.20 -28.38 -4.88
C GLY A 262 11.48 -29.71 -5.12
N PRO A 263 12.19 -30.84 -4.93
CA PRO A 263 11.67 -32.17 -5.26
C PRO A 263 10.40 -32.52 -4.47
N LYS A 264 10.26 -32.07 -3.22
CA LYS A 264 9.08 -32.37 -2.40
C LYS A 264 7.88 -31.49 -2.76
N VAL A 265 8.11 -30.21 -3.07
CA VAL A 265 7.05 -29.33 -3.58
C VAL A 265 6.55 -29.81 -4.95
N LYS A 266 7.45 -30.27 -5.83
CA LYS A 266 7.06 -30.87 -7.13
C LYS A 266 6.22 -32.13 -6.95
N ALA A 267 6.59 -33.02 -6.02
CA ALA A 267 5.81 -34.22 -5.71
C ALA A 267 4.41 -33.85 -5.18
N TRP A 268 4.33 -32.86 -4.29
CA TRP A 268 3.06 -32.37 -3.77
C TRP A 268 2.17 -31.75 -4.88
N MET A 269 2.75 -30.94 -5.78
CA MET A 269 2.03 -30.41 -6.95
C MET A 269 1.49 -31.54 -7.86
N GLY A 270 2.25 -32.63 -7.99
CA GLY A 270 1.80 -33.84 -8.70
C GLY A 270 0.57 -34.47 -8.06
N ASN A 271 0.60 -34.69 -6.75
CA ASN A 271 -0.54 -35.23 -5.99
C ASN A 271 -1.78 -34.33 -6.10
N MET A 272 -1.59 -33.01 -6.03
CA MET A 272 -2.69 -32.05 -6.20
C MET A 272 -3.27 -32.05 -7.61
N SER A 273 -2.42 -32.24 -8.62
CA SER A 273 -2.86 -32.37 -10.02
C SER A 273 -3.67 -33.66 -10.22
N GLU A 274 -3.28 -34.77 -9.60
CA GLU A 274 -4.04 -36.03 -9.62
C GLU A 274 -5.39 -35.91 -8.90
N LYS A 275 -5.45 -35.12 -7.81
CA LYS A 275 -6.70 -34.79 -7.11
C LYS A 275 -7.63 -33.89 -7.94
N ALA A 276 -7.08 -32.99 -8.75
CA ALA A 276 -7.86 -32.24 -9.73
C ALA A 276 -8.42 -33.15 -10.84
N ILE A 277 -7.63 -34.12 -11.29
CA ILE A 277 -8.03 -35.09 -12.33
C ILE A 277 -9.12 -36.04 -11.83
N SER A 278 -8.99 -36.54 -10.60
CA SER A 278 -9.95 -37.47 -9.99
C SER A 278 -11.23 -36.80 -9.48
N GLY A 279 -11.31 -35.46 -9.53
CA GLY A 279 -12.46 -34.70 -9.04
C GLY A 279 -12.54 -34.58 -7.52
N ALA A 280 -11.53 -35.05 -6.78
CA ALA A 280 -11.41 -34.88 -5.34
C ALA A 280 -11.13 -33.42 -4.94
N TRP A 281 -10.58 -32.63 -5.87
CA TRP A 281 -10.46 -31.18 -5.77
C TRP A 281 -11.35 -30.54 -6.84
N SER A 282 -12.29 -29.69 -6.42
CA SER A 282 -13.34 -29.11 -7.26
C SER A 282 -12.87 -28.02 -8.25
N VAL A 283 -11.56 -27.89 -8.46
CA VAL A 283 -10.95 -26.93 -9.39
C VAL A 283 -10.56 -27.67 -10.68
N GLY A 284 -10.97 -27.14 -11.84
CA GLY A 284 -10.65 -27.74 -13.13
C GLY A 284 -9.13 -27.81 -13.37
N ILE A 285 -8.65 -28.89 -14.00
CA ILE A 285 -7.22 -29.23 -14.17
C ILE A 285 -6.36 -28.04 -14.64
N ALA A 286 -6.85 -27.28 -15.62
CA ALA A 286 -6.13 -26.11 -16.15
C ALA A 286 -6.06 -24.94 -15.16
N ALA A 287 -7.13 -24.70 -14.41
CA ALA A 287 -7.17 -23.65 -13.38
C ALA A 287 -6.36 -24.07 -12.14
N GLY A 288 -6.40 -25.34 -11.76
CA GLY A 288 -5.67 -25.89 -10.62
C GLY A 288 -4.15 -25.85 -10.84
N GLY A 289 -3.68 -26.25 -12.02
CA GLY A 289 -2.26 -26.19 -12.37
C GLY A 289 -1.69 -24.76 -12.36
N LYS A 290 -2.46 -23.80 -12.91
CA LYS A 290 -2.08 -22.39 -12.89
C LYS A 290 -2.06 -21.82 -11.46
N LEU A 291 -3.07 -22.13 -10.65
CA LEU A 291 -3.16 -21.69 -9.27
C LEU A 291 -1.98 -22.20 -8.42
N LEU A 292 -1.63 -23.49 -8.56
CA LEU A 292 -0.48 -24.07 -7.87
C LEU A 292 0.82 -23.34 -8.24
N ALA A 293 1.03 -23.10 -9.53
CA ALA A 293 2.23 -22.42 -10.03
C ALA A 293 2.32 -20.95 -9.57
N ASP A 294 1.22 -20.20 -9.66
CA ASP A 294 1.17 -18.77 -9.31
C ASP A 294 1.35 -18.55 -7.78
N VAL A 295 0.65 -19.35 -6.96
CA VAL A 295 0.69 -19.23 -5.50
C VAL A 295 2.05 -19.68 -4.93
N LEU A 296 2.59 -20.81 -5.41
CA LEU A 296 3.92 -21.27 -5.01
C LEU A 296 5.03 -20.38 -5.57
N GLY A 297 4.88 -19.90 -6.81
CA GLY A 297 5.80 -18.92 -7.42
C GLY A 297 5.89 -17.64 -6.60
N GLY A 298 4.74 -17.11 -6.15
CA GLY A 298 4.69 -15.98 -5.22
C GLY A 298 5.42 -16.24 -3.90
N TYR A 299 5.20 -17.41 -3.29
CA TYR A 299 5.85 -17.79 -2.03
C TYR A 299 7.38 -17.87 -2.12
N TYR A 300 7.91 -18.43 -3.20
CA TYR A 300 9.36 -18.56 -3.43
C TYR A 300 9.99 -17.33 -4.10
N GLY A 301 9.19 -16.38 -4.59
CA GLY A 301 9.66 -15.25 -5.38
C GLY A 301 10.12 -15.62 -6.79
N ILE A 302 9.65 -16.76 -7.32
CA ILE A 302 9.84 -17.18 -8.71
C ILE A 302 8.65 -16.62 -9.49
N LYS A 303 8.81 -15.42 -10.07
CA LYS A 303 7.92 -14.89 -11.10
C LYS A 303 8.55 -15.08 -12.48
#